data_AF-A0A963BXK3-F1
#
_entry.id   AF-A0A963BXK3-F1
#
_cell.length_a   1.000
_cell.length_b   1.000
_cell.length_c   1.000
_cell.angle_alpha   90.00
_cell.angle_beta   90.00
_cell.angle_gamma   90.00
#
_symmetry.space_group_name_H-M   'P 1'
#
loop_
_entity.id
_entity.type
_entity.pdbx_description
1 polymer ?
#
loop_
_entity_poly.entity_id
_entity_poly.type
_entity_poly.pdbx_seq_one_letter_code
_entity_poly.pdbx_strand_id
1 'polypeptide(L)'
;MARDKAKEPRRAATRGRAARPRSKDKRSVEDNSPIPQLDAEVRRTRLKTLITLGKERGYLTYAEINDHLPDDVVDAEQIESIIATFNSMSIQVFDEAPSAEDLLMNDGAASAVNDEDVEEETEQALSTVDTEFGRTTDPVRMYMREMGIVNLLTREGEIEIAKRIEDGLKHMVQAISACPTTITEILDLADRVARDEMKIDELVDGLTDPNAPEEELNQHNAQAALAEANESSDDDDSDDDDDDDADGNKAVAASLALLRAEALIRFDDIRGHYEAMIDALEANGSQDKTYRAQQQKISEQLLLIRFTAKAIERLCDSVRHMVEQVRSHERQILQLCVDRAGMPRTHFIKVFPGQEANLDWLKKEISSGKAYAEGLMRVHPAVLEEQQKLIELQERIGLPLKELKDINKQMSTGEAKARRAKREMTEANLRLVISIAKKYTNRGLQFLDLIQEGNIGLMKAVDKFEYRRGY
;
A
#
# COMPACT_ATOMS: atom_id res chain seq x y z
N MET A 1 -18.92 67.83 -67.13
CA MET A 1 -20.12 67.51 -66.34
C MET A 1 -19.64 67.16 -64.93
N ALA A 2 -19.46 68.14 -64.05
CA ALA A 2 -20.47 68.71 -63.14
C ALA A 2 -20.83 67.76 -61.96
N ARG A 3 -20.28 68.10 -60.77
CA ARG A 3 -20.92 68.09 -59.42
C ARG A 3 -21.26 66.71 -58.83
N ASP A 4 -21.22 66.45 -57.52
CA ASP A 4 -21.01 67.24 -56.30
C ASP A 4 -20.84 66.27 -55.09
N LYS A 5 -20.04 66.67 -54.08
CA LYS A 5 -20.20 66.48 -52.60
C LYS A 5 -20.17 65.06 -51.99
N ALA A 6 -19.23 64.67 -51.11
CA ALA A 6 -18.68 65.23 -49.86
C ALA A 6 -19.65 65.23 -48.64
N LYS A 7 -19.33 64.44 -47.59
CA LYS A 7 -19.18 64.87 -46.17
C LYS A 7 -18.99 63.70 -45.17
N GLU A 8 -17.83 63.68 -44.51
CA GLU A 8 -17.67 63.39 -43.05
C GLU A 8 -18.31 64.55 -42.21
N PRO A 9 -18.52 64.53 -40.86
CA PRO A 9 -17.62 63.95 -39.81
C PRO A 9 -18.18 63.57 -38.38
N ARG A 10 -17.28 62.95 -37.59
CA ARG A 10 -16.90 63.14 -36.15
C ARG A 10 -17.90 63.11 -34.94
N ARG A 11 -17.53 62.23 -33.98
CA ARG A 11 -17.32 62.37 -32.49
C ARG A 11 -18.30 63.19 -31.61
N ALA A 12 -18.73 62.61 -30.46
CA ALA A 12 -18.52 63.14 -29.09
C ALA A 12 -19.07 62.19 -27.98
N ALA A 13 -18.54 62.36 -26.76
CA ALA A 13 -18.77 61.63 -25.50
C ALA A 13 -20.20 61.81 -24.92
N THR A 14 -20.71 61.16 -23.85
CA THR A 14 -20.22 61.13 -22.45
C THR A 14 -21.18 60.29 -21.55
N ARG A 15 -20.62 59.61 -20.54
CA ARG A 15 -21.13 59.18 -19.19
C ARG A 15 -22.65 59.16 -18.86
N GLY A 16 -23.09 58.08 -18.18
CA GLY A 16 -24.04 58.20 -17.04
C GLY A 16 -25.04 57.06 -16.75
N ARG A 17 -24.65 56.13 -15.85
CA ARG A 17 -25.43 55.47 -14.76
C ARG A 17 -26.77 54.71 -14.99
N ALA A 18 -26.70 53.42 -14.60
CA ALA A 18 -27.61 52.64 -13.73
C ALA A 18 -28.93 52.02 -14.25
N ALA A 19 -28.98 50.67 -14.32
CA ALA A 19 -29.96 49.81 -13.62
C ALA A 19 -29.65 48.29 -13.79
N ARG A 20 -29.77 47.57 -12.67
CA ARG A 20 -29.59 46.13 -12.35
C ARG A 20 -29.86 45.05 -13.41
N PRO A 21 -29.12 43.90 -13.39
CA PRO A 21 -29.63 42.61 -13.83
C PRO A 21 -30.05 41.72 -12.62
N ARG A 22 -31.19 41.03 -12.77
CA ARG A 22 -31.62 39.90 -11.93
C ARG A 22 -31.35 38.60 -12.69
N SER A 23 -30.67 37.67 -12.02
CA SER A 23 -31.02 36.25 -11.82
C SER A 23 -29.76 35.39 -11.82
N LYS A 24 -29.29 35.06 -10.60
CA LYS A 24 -28.28 34.06 -10.31
C LYS A 24 -28.91 32.68 -10.48
N ASP A 25 -28.25 31.82 -11.24
CA ASP A 25 -28.24 30.38 -10.95
C ASP A 25 -26.83 29.89 -11.28
N LYS A 26 -26.01 29.68 -10.25
CA LYS A 26 -24.66 29.11 -10.35
C LYS A 26 -24.41 28.26 -9.12
N ARG A 27 -24.39 26.96 -9.38
CA ARG A 27 -23.82 25.88 -8.56
C ARG A 27 -22.43 26.31 -8.05
N SER A 28 -22.26 26.24 -6.74
CA SER A 28 -21.00 26.40 -6.03
C SER A 28 -20.06 25.24 -6.37
N VAL A 29 -18.93 25.59 -6.96
CA VAL A 29 -17.71 24.79 -6.95
C VAL A 29 -17.02 25.14 -5.63
N GLU A 30 -16.90 24.18 -4.72
CA GLU A 30 -16.13 24.35 -3.49
C GLU A 30 -14.64 24.22 -3.82
N ASP A 31 -13.96 25.36 -3.71
CA ASP A 31 -12.53 25.54 -3.89
C ASP A 31 -11.82 25.14 -2.59
N ASN A 32 -11.09 24.03 -2.63
CA ASN A 32 -10.37 23.46 -1.49
C ASN A 32 -8.99 24.13 -1.37
N SER A 33 -8.99 25.33 -0.79
CA SER A 33 -7.78 26.05 -0.37
C SER A 33 -7.38 25.65 1.07
N PRO A 34 -6.12 25.84 1.49
CA PRO A 34 -5.68 25.51 2.85
C PRO A 34 -6.53 26.28 3.87
N ILE A 35 -7.11 25.55 4.83
CA ILE A 35 -8.01 26.08 5.87
C ILE A 35 -7.41 27.36 6.48
N PRO A 36 -8.14 28.49 6.54
CA PRO A 36 -7.60 29.73 7.06
C PRO A 36 -7.29 29.58 8.55
N GLN A 37 -6.02 29.76 8.93
CA GLN A 37 -5.62 29.94 10.34
C GLN A 37 -6.41 31.07 11.03
N LEU A 38 -6.98 31.98 10.24
CA LEU A 38 -7.86 33.08 10.66
C LEU A 38 -9.14 32.60 11.39
N ASP A 39 -9.69 31.42 11.07
CA ASP A 39 -10.88 30.91 11.75
C ASP A 39 -10.56 30.34 13.15
N ALA A 40 -9.32 29.92 13.40
CA ALA A 40 -8.91 29.44 14.73
C ALA A 40 -8.79 30.59 15.74
N GLU A 41 -8.26 31.74 15.33
CA GLU A 41 -8.13 32.93 16.19
C GLU A 41 -9.50 33.56 16.52
N VAL A 42 -10.41 33.61 15.55
CA VAL A 42 -11.80 34.07 15.77
C VAL A 42 -12.56 33.11 16.69
N ARG A 43 -12.34 31.79 16.57
CA ARG A 43 -12.93 30.80 17.49
C ARG A 43 -12.37 30.94 18.90
N ARG A 44 -11.06 31.10 19.05
CA ARG A 44 -10.41 31.32 20.35
C ARG A 44 -10.93 32.56 21.06
N THR A 45 -11.09 33.67 20.33
CA THR A 45 -11.62 34.91 20.91
C THR A 45 -13.08 34.77 21.36
N ARG A 46 -13.92 34.05 20.61
CA ARG A 46 -15.31 33.75 21.01
C ARG A 46 -15.41 32.82 22.22
N LEU A 47 -14.58 31.78 22.27
CA LEU A 47 -14.56 30.88 23.42
C LEU A 47 -13.99 31.57 24.67
N LYS A 48 -12.98 32.46 24.52
CA LYS A 48 -12.53 33.36 25.61
C LYS A 48 -13.68 34.21 26.14
N THR A 49 -14.47 34.85 25.27
CA THR A 49 -15.62 35.66 25.70
C THR A 49 -16.73 34.85 26.39
N LEU A 50 -16.93 33.60 26.00
CA LEU A 50 -17.88 32.69 26.65
C LEU A 50 -17.40 32.29 28.06
N ILE A 51 -16.11 31.98 28.21
CA ILE A 51 -15.57 31.60 29.53
C ILE A 51 -15.60 32.80 30.49
N THR A 52 -15.29 34.01 30.02
CA THR A 52 -15.39 35.22 30.86
C THR A 52 -16.83 35.47 31.29
N LEU A 53 -17.81 35.35 30.38
CA LEU A 53 -19.23 35.54 30.69
C LEU A 53 -19.76 34.46 31.66
N GLY A 54 -19.33 33.20 31.46
CA GLY A 54 -19.70 32.07 32.31
C GLY A 54 -19.10 32.17 33.71
N LYS A 55 -17.83 32.62 33.86
CA LYS A 55 -17.20 32.86 35.17
C LYS A 55 -17.81 34.06 35.90
N GLU A 56 -18.20 35.14 35.20
CA GLU A 56 -18.87 36.30 35.80
C GLU A 56 -20.27 35.95 36.34
N ARG A 57 -21.03 35.13 35.61
CA ARG A 57 -22.41 34.78 35.98
C ARG A 57 -22.51 33.53 36.84
N GLY A 58 -21.50 32.67 36.84
CA GLY A 58 -21.52 31.34 37.46
C GLY A 58 -22.34 30.30 36.71
N TYR A 59 -22.97 30.69 35.59
CA TYR A 59 -23.75 29.79 34.74
C TYR A 59 -23.74 30.24 33.28
N LEU A 60 -24.09 29.31 32.38
CA LEU A 60 -24.25 29.55 30.95
C LEU A 60 -25.45 28.76 30.42
N THR A 61 -26.13 29.26 29.38
CA THR A 61 -27.25 28.53 28.77
C THR A 61 -26.86 27.76 27.50
N TYR A 62 -27.57 26.68 27.18
CA TYR A 62 -27.32 25.91 25.95
C TYR A 62 -27.49 26.77 24.69
N ALA A 63 -28.45 27.70 24.70
CA ALA A 63 -28.65 28.66 23.61
C ALA A 63 -27.46 29.64 23.46
N GLU A 64 -26.91 30.15 24.56
CA GLU A 64 -25.72 31.03 24.52
C GLU A 64 -24.49 30.27 24.01
N ILE A 65 -24.31 28.99 24.38
CA ILE A 65 -23.22 28.15 23.83
C ILE A 65 -23.37 28.01 22.32
N ASN A 66 -24.59 27.68 21.86
CA ASN A 66 -24.87 27.43 20.46
C ASN A 66 -24.79 28.70 19.58
N ASP A 67 -25.16 29.87 20.11
CA ASP A 67 -25.09 31.15 19.38
C ASP A 67 -23.65 31.67 19.23
N HIS A 68 -22.76 31.29 20.15
CA HIS A 68 -21.36 31.70 20.14
C HIS A 68 -20.41 30.68 19.49
N LEU A 69 -20.85 29.44 19.29
CA LEU A 69 -20.17 28.44 18.46
C LEU A 69 -20.48 28.67 16.96
N PRO A 70 -19.49 28.54 16.05
CA PRO A 70 -19.74 28.58 14.61
C PRO A 70 -20.63 27.43 14.12
N ASP A 71 -21.32 27.64 12.98
CA ASP A 71 -22.15 26.62 12.30
C ASP A 71 -21.35 25.37 11.83
N ASP A 72 -20.01 25.38 11.92
CA ASP A 72 -19.16 24.21 11.61
C ASP A 72 -19.06 23.20 12.77
N VAL A 73 -19.60 23.55 13.96
CA VAL A 73 -19.53 22.77 15.20
C VAL A 73 -20.90 22.15 15.52
N VAL A 74 -21.48 21.41 14.57
CA VAL A 74 -22.83 20.82 14.71
C VAL A 74 -22.80 19.43 15.34
N ASP A 75 -21.63 18.93 15.73
CA ASP A 75 -21.52 17.61 16.35
C ASP A 75 -21.94 17.67 17.82
N ALA A 76 -23.09 17.05 18.13
CA ALA A 76 -23.63 16.96 19.48
C ALA A 76 -22.60 16.43 20.51
N GLU A 77 -21.73 15.51 20.11
CA GLU A 77 -20.66 14.96 20.95
C GLU A 77 -19.55 15.98 21.27
N GLN A 78 -19.22 16.88 20.33
CA GLN A 78 -18.24 17.95 20.58
C GLN A 78 -18.83 18.99 21.54
N ILE A 79 -20.13 19.28 21.41
CA ILE A 79 -20.86 20.15 22.34
C ILE A 79 -20.88 19.53 23.74
N GLU A 80 -21.11 18.22 23.86
CA GLU A 80 -21.03 17.51 25.15
C GLU A 80 -19.62 17.55 25.77
N SER A 81 -18.55 17.38 24.98
CA SER A 81 -17.18 17.54 25.48
C SER A 81 -16.92 18.96 25.99
N ILE A 82 -17.36 19.96 25.23
CA ILE A 82 -17.25 21.38 25.62
C ILE A 82 -18.03 21.64 26.93
N ILE A 83 -19.23 21.10 27.08
CA ILE A 83 -20.01 21.19 28.33
C ILE A 83 -19.28 20.51 29.50
N ALA A 84 -18.65 19.35 29.27
CA ALA A 84 -17.84 18.69 30.30
C ALA A 84 -16.63 19.55 30.72
N THR A 85 -15.97 20.24 29.78
CA THR A 85 -14.88 21.18 30.09
C THR A 85 -15.38 22.39 30.90
N PHE A 86 -16.55 22.96 30.57
CA PHE A 86 -17.14 24.06 31.34
C PHE A 86 -17.51 23.65 32.77
N ASN A 87 -18.09 22.46 32.94
CA ASN A 87 -18.40 21.91 34.26
C ASN A 87 -17.13 21.70 35.11
N SER A 88 -16.00 21.33 34.49
CA SER A 88 -14.71 21.20 35.19
C SER A 88 -14.15 22.55 35.69
N MET A 89 -14.53 23.65 35.02
CA MET A 89 -14.16 25.02 35.39
C MET A 89 -15.17 25.68 36.34
N SER A 90 -16.06 24.90 36.96
CA SER A 90 -17.13 25.38 37.87
C SER A 90 -18.16 26.30 37.21
N ILE A 91 -18.32 26.25 35.88
CA ILE A 91 -19.40 26.94 35.16
C ILE A 91 -20.52 25.93 34.90
N GLN A 92 -21.71 26.16 35.45
CA GLN A 92 -22.85 25.27 35.24
C GLN A 92 -23.60 25.61 33.95
N VAL A 93 -23.94 24.60 33.16
CA VAL A 93 -24.73 24.77 31.93
C VAL A 93 -26.18 24.38 32.18
N PHE A 94 -27.12 25.30 31.89
CA PHE A 94 -28.56 25.08 32.01
C PHE A 94 -29.27 25.21 30.66
N ASP A 95 -30.44 24.56 30.50
CA ASP A 95 -31.28 24.72 29.31
C ASP A 95 -32.03 26.06 29.31
N GLU A 96 -32.49 26.52 30.48
CA GLU A 96 -33.13 27.83 30.70
C GLU A 96 -32.44 28.56 31.86
N ALA A 97 -32.41 29.90 31.81
CA ALA A 97 -31.74 30.71 32.83
C ALA A 97 -32.37 30.46 34.22
N PRO A 98 -31.59 30.04 35.23
CA PRO A 98 -32.10 29.75 36.57
C PRO A 98 -32.59 31.02 37.27
N SER A 99 -33.54 30.87 38.20
CA SER A 99 -34.08 31.98 38.97
C SER A 99 -33.06 32.51 39.97
N ALA A 100 -33.15 33.79 40.35
CA ALA A 100 -32.20 34.42 41.27
C ALA A 100 -32.15 33.76 42.67
N GLU A 101 -33.19 33.02 43.06
CA GLU A 101 -33.22 32.26 44.31
C GLU A 101 -32.43 30.93 44.21
N ASP A 102 -32.43 30.28 43.03
CA ASP A 102 -31.67 29.04 42.79
C ASP A 102 -30.16 29.27 42.73
N LEU A 103 -29.75 30.42 42.18
CA LEU A 103 -28.34 30.86 42.14
C LEU A 103 -27.77 31.14 43.52
N LEU A 104 -28.60 31.55 44.48
CA LEU A 104 -28.19 31.83 45.87
C LEU A 104 -28.10 30.56 46.73
N MET A 105 -28.83 29.50 46.39
CA MET A 105 -28.79 28.23 47.12
C MET A 105 -27.59 27.36 46.74
N ASN A 106 -27.06 27.54 45.55
CA ASN A 106 -26.00 26.70 45.00
C ASN A 106 -24.61 27.31 45.23
N ASP A 107 -24.29 27.70 46.49
CA ASP A 107 -23.04 28.36 46.94
C ASP A 107 -21.77 27.60 46.52
N GLY A 108 -21.47 27.65 45.24
CA GLY A 108 -20.17 27.48 44.62
C GLY A 108 -19.64 28.87 44.45
N ALA A 109 -18.94 29.32 45.49
CA ALA A 109 -18.29 30.62 45.61
C ALA A 109 -18.00 31.27 44.25
N ALA A 110 -18.62 32.43 44.01
CA ALA A 110 -17.97 33.51 43.27
C ALA A 110 -16.72 33.90 44.07
N SER A 111 -15.70 33.04 44.02
CA SER A 111 -14.38 33.38 44.49
C SER A 111 -13.94 34.53 43.59
N ALA A 112 -13.52 35.65 44.17
CA ALA A 112 -12.87 36.71 43.43
C ALA A 112 -11.60 36.11 42.83
N VAL A 113 -11.70 35.64 41.60
CA VAL A 113 -10.60 35.06 40.84
C VAL A 113 -9.71 36.22 40.41
N ASN A 114 -8.41 36.13 40.66
CA ASN A 114 -7.46 37.05 40.04
C ASN A 114 -7.58 36.91 38.52
N ASP A 115 -7.65 38.02 37.79
CA ASP A 115 -7.68 38.01 36.32
C ASP A 115 -6.49 37.23 35.71
N GLU A 116 -5.33 37.23 36.38
CA GLU A 116 -4.14 36.50 35.95
C GLU A 116 -4.30 34.96 36.02
N ASP A 117 -4.99 34.42 37.04
CA ASP A 117 -5.24 32.98 37.17
C ASP A 117 -6.33 32.51 36.18
N VAL A 118 -7.27 33.40 35.83
CA VAL A 118 -8.31 33.14 34.83
C VAL A 118 -7.71 33.06 33.43
N GLU A 119 -6.76 33.92 33.10
CA GLU A 119 -6.07 33.90 31.81
C GLU A 119 -5.25 32.61 31.62
N GLU A 120 -4.52 32.13 32.63
CA GLU A 120 -3.77 30.87 32.51
C GLU A 120 -4.67 29.63 32.39
N GLU A 121 -5.74 29.53 33.20
CA GLU A 121 -6.70 28.41 33.09
C GLU A 121 -7.48 28.44 31.77
N THR A 122 -7.86 29.64 31.30
CA THR A 122 -8.55 29.78 30.01
C THR A 122 -7.66 29.40 28.84
N GLU A 123 -6.36 29.74 28.88
CA GLU A 123 -5.41 29.35 27.84
C GLU A 123 -5.13 27.84 27.82
N GLN A 124 -5.09 27.21 29.00
CA GLN A 124 -5.02 25.75 29.11
C GLN A 124 -6.28 25.08 28.52
N ALA A 125 -7.47 25.56 28.88
CA ALA A 125 -8.74 25.02 28.35
C ALA A 125 -8.88 25.22 26.83
N LEU A 126 -8.44 26.37 26.30
CA LEU A 126 -8.40 26.60 24.86
C LEU A 126 -7.45 25.64 24.16
N SER A 127 -6.32 25.32 24.78
CA SER A 127 -5.36 24.35 24.22
C SER A 127 -5.89 22.91 24.21
N THR A 128 -6.67 22.51 25.23
CA THR A 128 -7.30 21.18 25.28
C THR A 128 -8.48 21.09 24.32
N VAL A 129 -9.34 22.12 24.26
CA VAL A 129 -10.48 22.15 23.32
C VAL A 129 -10.00 22.24 21.87
N ASP A 130 -8.93 22.99 21.57
CA ASP A 130 -8.34 23.03 20.22
C ASP A 130 -7.70 21.70 19.80
N THR A 131 -7.18 20.91 20.74
CA THR A 131 -6.60 19.58 20.44
C THR A 131 -7.66 18.48 20.34
N GLU A 132 -8.81 18.67 20.99
CA GLU A 132 -10.01 17.84 20.81
C GLU A 132 -10.78 18.21 19.53
N PHE A 133 -10.63 19.45 19.05
CA PHE A 133 -11.21 19.90 17.80
C PHE A 133 -10.62 19.13 16.60
N GLY A 134 -11.41 18.21 16.07
CA GLY A 134 -11.03 17.32 14.98
C GLY A 134 -10.71 15.89 15.42
N ARG A 135 -10.66 15.55 16.71
CA ARG A 135 -10.58 14.13 17.14
C ARG A 135 -12.00 13.58 17.29
N THR A 136 -12.61 13.19 16.18
CA THR A 136 -13.89 12.46 16.22
C THR A 136 -13.60 11.05 16.73
N THR A 137 -14.42 10.56 17.67
CA THR A 137 -14.36 9.17 18.17
C THR A 137 -15.05 8.19 17.22
N ASP A 138 -15.87 8.68 16.28
CA ASP A 138 -16.51 7.87 15.23
C ASP A 138 -15.48 7.30 14.23
N PRO A 139 -15.32 5.96 14.18
CA PRO A 139 -14.41 5.31 13.24
C PRO A 139 -14.74 5.56 11.78
N VAL A 140 -16.02 5.75 11.43
CA VAL A 140 -16.43 6.03 10.04
C VAL A 140 -15.89 7.39 9.60
N ARG A 141 -15.99 8.40 10.46
CA ARG A 141 -15.50 9.74 10.16
C ARG A 141 -13.97 9.83 10.14
N MET A 142 -13.30 9.08 11.02
CA MET A 142 -11.84 8.90 10.94
C MET A 142 -11.43 8.36 9.57
N TYR A 143 -12.09 7.30 9.12
CA TYR A 143 -11.83 6.69 7.81
C TYR A 143 -12.11 7.63 6.63
N MET A 144 -13.24 8.35 6.64
CA MET A 144 -13.58 9.32 5.59
C MET A 144 -12.56 10.45 5.48
N ARG A 145 -12.01 10.89 6.61
CA ARG A 145 -10.95 11.91 6.64
C ARG A 145 -9.65 11.38 6.05
N GLU A 146 -9.20 10.20 6.48
CA GLU A 146 -7.97 9.59 5.98
C GLU A 146 -8.04 9.34 4.47
N MET A 147 -9.18 8.83 3.98
CA MET A 147 -9.43 8.68 2.55
C MET A 147 -9.48 10.03 1.82
N GLY A 148 -10.04 11.06 2.46
CA GLY A 148 -10.17 12.41 1.91
C GLY A 148 -8.84 13.07 1.55
N ILE A 149 -7.73 12.65 2.20
CA ILE A 149 -6.38 13.17 1.96
C ILE A 149 -5.84 12.75 0.59
N VAL A 150 -6.24 11.58 0.09
CA VAL A 150 -5.71 11.02 -1.17
C VAL A 150 -6.50 11.59 -2.36
N ASN A 151 -5.82 12.15 -3.35
CA ASN A 151 -6.47 12.70 -4.55
C ASN A 151 -7.06 11.59 -5.43
N LEU A 152 -8.10 11.92 -6.22
CA LEU A 152 -8.61 11.00 -7.22
C LEU A 152 -7.58 10.82 -8.34
N LEU A 153 -7.45 9.59 -8.82
CA LEU A 153 -6.54 9.26 -9.91
C LEU A 153 -7.19 9.55 -11.26
N THR A 154 -6.39 10.02 -12.21
CA THR A 154 -6.82 10.11 -13.62
C THR A 154 -6.56 8.77 -14.31
N ARG A 155 -7.25 8.51 -15.44
CA ARG A 155 -7.00 7.32 -16.27
C ARG A 155 -5.52 7.15 -16.64
N GLU A 156 -4.84 8.25 -16.95
CA GLU A 156 -3.40 8.24 -17.25
C GLU A 156 -2.55 7.83 -16.03
N GLY A 157 -2.92 8.33 -14.84
CA GLY A 157 -2.26 7.95 -13.58
C GLY A 157 -2.48 6.48 -13.21
N GLU A 158 -3.65 5.92 -13.50
CA GLU A 158 -3.94 4.49 -13.34
C GLU A 158 -3.03 3.64 -14.22
N ILE A 159 -2.85 4.02 -15.49
CA ILE A 159 -1.96 3.33 -16.42
C ILE A 159 -0.50 3.44 -15.95
N GLU A 160 -0.06 4.60 -15.46
CA GLU A 160 1.31 4.77 -14.94
C GLU A 160 1.58 3.87 -13.72
N ILE A 161 0.63 3.80 -12.78
CA ILE A 161 0.75 2.94 -11.60
C ILE A 161 0.73 1.46 -12.00
N ALA A 162 -0.14 1.06 -12.96
CA ALA A 162 -0.17 -0.29 -13.48
C ALA A 162 1.18 -0.68 -14.13
N LYS A 163 1.78 0.19 -14.94
CA LYS A 163 3.13 -0.02 -15.51
C LYS A 163 4.20 -0.14 -14.42
N ARG A 164 4.11 0.66 -13.34
CA ARG A 164 5.03 0.54 -12.19
C ARG A 164 4.88 -0.79 -11.46
N ILE A 165 3.68 -1.36 -11.40
CA ILE A 165 3.42 -2.69 -10.83
C ILE A 165 4.04 -3.76 -11.75
N GLU A 166 3.77 -3.72 -13.06
CA GLU A 166 4.37 -4.64 -14.05
C GLU A 166 5.91 -4.60 -14.01
N ASP A 167 6.51 -3.42 -13.97
CA ASP A 167 7.97 -3.26 -13.84
C ASP A 167 8.52 -3.91 -12.55
N GLY A 168 7.79 -3.78 -11.45
CA GLY A 168 8.16 -4.39 -10.17
C GLY A 168 8.13 -5.92 -10.25
N LEU A 169 7.06 -6.48 -10.83
CA LEU A 169 6.94 -7.92 -11.06
C LEU A 169 8.01 -8.43 -12.03
N LYS A 170 8.29 -7.69 -13.11
CA LYS A 170 9.37 -7.99 -14.06
C LYS A 170 10.72 -8.11 -13.37
N HIS A 171 11.05 -7.15 -12.50
CA HIS A 171 12.29 -7.20 -11.71
C HIS A 171 12.33 -8.39 -10.75
N MET A 172 11.18 -8.80 -10.18
CA MET A 172 11.10 -10.00 -9.34
C MET A 172 11.34 -11.27 -10.15
N VAL A 173 10.70 -11.44 -11.31
CA VAL A 173 10.91 -12.58 -12.20
C VAL A 173 12.36 -12.65 -12.66
N GLN A 174 12.97 -11.52 -13.03
CA GLN A 174 14.41 -11.45 -13.37
C GLN A 174 15.29 -11.91 -12.19
N ALA A 175 15.01 -11.47 -10.97
CA ALA A 175 15.77 -11.89 -9.80
C ALA A 175 15.61 -13.39 -9.51
N ILE A 176 14.39 -13.92 -9.59
CA ILE A 176 14.11 -15.36 -9.38
C ILE A 176 14.77 -16.21 -10.47
N SER A 177 14.79 -15.74 -11.72
CA SER A 177 15.47 -16.44 -12.83
C SER A 177 16.99 -16.54 -12.65
N ALA A 178 17.58 -15.78 -11.72
CA ALA A 178 19.01 -15.86 -11.45
C ALA A 178 19.41 -17.02 -10.53
N CYS A 179 18.45 -17.65 -9.84
CA CYS A 179 18.71 -18.74 -8.93
C CYS A 179 18.36 -20.09 -9.61
N PRO A 180 19.31 -21.05 -9.71
CA PRO A 180 19.07 -22.34 -10.36
C PRO A 180 17.97 -23.17 -9.69
N THR A 181 17.88 -23.14 -8.36
CA THR A 181 16.88 -23.91 -7.61
C THR A 181 15.46 -23.44 -7.85
N THR A 182 15.25 -22.13 -8.02
CA THR A 182 13.93 -21.61 -8.38
C THR A 182 13.54 -21.95 -9.82
N ILE A 183 14.50 -22.07 -10.74
CA ILE A 183 14.20 -22.59 -12.08
C ILE A 183 13.77 -24.06 -11.99
N THR A 184 14.44 -24.88 -11.17
CA THR A 184 14.00 -26.26 -10.89
C THR A 184 12.58 -26.28 -10.35
N GLU A 185 12.28 -25.42 -9.37
CA GLU A 185 10.94 -25.33 -8.77
C GLU A 185 9.87 -24.93 -9.80
N ILE A 186 10.19 -24.01 -10.72
CA ILE A 186 9.29 -23.64 -11.83
C ILE A 186 9.07 -24.83 -12.77
N LEU A 187 10.12 -25.57 -13.14
CA LEU A 187 10.02 -26.76 -13.99
C LEU A 187 9.22 -27.88 -13.30
N ASP A 188 9.40 -28.08 -12.00
CA ASP A 188 8.62 -29.04 -11.21
C ASP A 188 7.14 -28.67 -11.17
N LEU A 189 6.82 -27.37 -11.05
CA LEU A 189 5.44 -26.87 -11.15
C LEU A 189 4.87 -27.10 -12.56
N ALA A 190 5.66 -26.87 -13.60
CA ALA A 190 5.27 -27.17 -14.98
C ALA A 190 5.01 -28.67 -15.19
N ASP A 191 5.82 -29.55 -14.60
CA ASP A 191 5.65 -31.01 -14.66
C ASP A 191 4.40 -31.49 -13.91
N ARG A 192 4.01 -30.78 -12.83
CA ARG A 192 2.74 -31.04 -12.14
C ARG A 192 1.54 -30.62 -12.98
N VAL A 193 1.66 -29.49 -13.70
CA VAL A 193 0.63 -29.08 -14.67
C VAL A 193 0.56 -30.11 -15.79
N ALA A 194 1.68 -30.56 -16.34
CA ALA A 194 1.74 -31.57 -17.41
C ALA A 194 1.10 -32.91 -17.00
N ARG A 195 1.23 -33.31 -15.72
CA ARG A 195 0.61 -34.51 -15.13
C ARG A 195 -0.86 -34.36 -14.73
N ASP A 196 -1.49 -33.22 -15.02
CA ASP A 196 -2.87 -32.89 -14.59
C ASP A 196 -3.08 -32.86 -13.06
N GLU A 197 -2.02 -32.67 -12.28
CA GLU A 197 -2.11 -32.51 -10.81
C GLU A 197 -2.42 -31.07 -10.38
N MET A 198 -2.24 -30.10 -11.29
CA MET A 198 -2.45 -28.68 -11.08
C MET A 198 -3.06 -28.05 -12.34
N LYS A 199 -4.03 -27.14 -12.17
CA LYS A 199 -4.59 -26.36 -13.29
C LYS A 199 -3.57 -25.31 -13.75
N ILE A 200 -3.50 -25.07 -15.06
CA ILE A 200 -2.57 -24.08 -15.64
C ILE A 200 -2.80 -22.66 -15.09
N ASP A 201 -4.06 -22.29 -14.83
CA ASP A 201 -4.47 -20.97 -14.31
C ASP A 201 -3.90 -20.65 -12.91
N GLU A 202 -3.57 -21.69 -12.12
CA GLU A 202 -2.89 -21.47 -10.84
C GLU A 202 -1.43 -21.00 -10.99
N LEU A 203 -0.81 -21.31 -12.15
CA LEU A 203 0.60 -21.05 -12.43
C LEU A 203 0.78 -19.88 -13.42
N VAL A 204 0.03 -19.90 -14.52
CA VAL A 204 0.15 -18.98 -15.66
C VAL A 204 -1.20 -18.35 -15.93
N ASP A 205 -1.23 -17.03 -15.87
CA ASP A 205 -2.38 -16.17 -16.13
C ASP A 205 -2.43 -15.75 -17.62
N GLY A 206 -1.29 -15.75 -18.31
CA GLY A 206 -1.24 -15.43 -19.74
C GLY A 206 0.14 -15.57 -20.36
N LEU A 207 0.20 -15.47 -21.69
CA LEU A 207 1.46 -15.39 -22.43
C LEU A 207 1.58 -13.99 -23.03
N THR A 208 2.65 -13.30 -22.66
CA THR A 208 3.00 -12.01 -23.24
C THR A 208 3.77 -12.27 -24.52
N ASP A 209 3.14 -12.05 -25.68
CA ASP A 209 3.86 -11.98 -26.94
C ASP A 209 4.31 -10.54 -27.21
N PRO A 210 5.62 -10.23 -27.16
CA PRO A 210 6.15 -8.91 -27.46
C PRO A 210 5.99 -8.49 -28.94
N ASN A 211 5.58 -9.41 -29.82
CA ASN A 211 5.43 -9.17 -31.25
C ASN A 211 3.97 -9.30 -31.74
N ALA A 212 3.00 -9.57 -30.86
CA ALA A 212 1.60 -9.59 -31.24
C ALA A 212 1.09 -8.16 -31.52
N PRO A 213 0.40 -7.92 -32.65
CA PRO A 213 -0.27 -6.65 -32.90
C PRO A 213 -1.31 -6.39 -31.78
N GLU A 214 -1.52 -5.13 -31.40
CA GLU A 214 -2.47 -4.72 -30.34
C GLU A 214 -3.88 -5.33 -30.51
N GLU A 215 -4.25 -5.70 -31.75
CA GLU A 215 -5.52 -6.36 -32.09
C GLU A 215 -5.62 -7.83 -31.61
N GLU A 216 -4.54 -8.61 -31.63
CA GLU A 216 -4.54 -10.01 -31.15
C GLU A 216 -4.47 -10.07 -29.61
N LEU A 217 -3.75 -9.12 -29.00
CA LEU A 217 -3.74 -8.95 -27.55
C LEU A 217 -5.13 -8.58 -27.02
N ASN A 218 -5.87 -7.74 -27.75
CA ASN A 218 -7.26 -7.41 -27.43
C ASN A 218 -8.22 -8.59 -27.59
N GLN A 219 -8.02 -9.49 -28.56
CA GLN A 219 -8.85 -10.69 -28.71
C GLN A 219 -8.60 -11.72 -27.60
N HIS A 220 -7.33 -11.97 -27.26
CA HIS A 220 -6.97 -12.89 -26.18
C HIS A 220 -7.44 -12.36 -24.81
N ASN A 221 -7.29 -11.05 -24.59
CA ASN A 221 -7.78 -10.39 -23.38
C ASN A 221 -9.32 -10.30 -23.32
N ALA A 222 -10.01 -10.15 -24.46
CA ALA A 222 -11.48 -10.18 -24.52
C ALA A 222 -12.02 -11.59 -24.21
N GLN A 223 -11.39 -12.65 -24.72
CA GLN A 223 -11.74 -14.03 -24.38
C GLN A 223 -11.46 -14.38 -22.92
N ALA A 224 -10.35 -13.90 -22.35
CA ALA A 224 -10.07 -14.05 -20.92
C ALA A 224 -11.05 -13.25 -20.05
N ALA A 225 -11.50 -12.07 -20.49
CA ALA A 225 -12.49 -11.27 -19.77
C ALA A 225 -13.89 -11.91 -19.80
N LEU A 226 -14.27 -12.53 -20.92
CA LEU A 226 -15.50 -13.34 -21.04
C LEU A 226 -15.44 -14.58 -20.14
N ALA A 227 -14.26 -15.18 -19.98
CA ALA A 227 -14.05 -16.31 -19.07
C ALA A 227 -14.23 -15.92 -17.60
N GLU A 228 -13.59 -14.83 -17.17
CA GLU A 228 -13.67 -14.35 -15.79
C GLU A 228 -15.05 -13.79 -15.42
N ALA A 229 -15.79 -13.24 -16.40
CA ALA A 229 -17.17 -12.80 -16.18
C ALA A 229 -18.08 -13.98 -15.84
N ASN A 230 -17.90 -15.13 -16.50
CA ASN A 230 -18.66 -16.37 -16.22
C ASN A 230 -18.29 -17.01 -14.88
N GLU A 231 -17.02 -16.94 -14.44
CA GLU A 231 -16.65 -17.44 -13.10
C GLU A 231 -17.17 -16.54 -11.96
N SER A 232 -17.46 -15.26 -12.24
CA SER A 232 -18.00 -14.33 -11.24
C SER A 232 -19.53 -14.37 -11.09
N SER A 233 -20.24 -15.07 -11.98
CA SER A 233 -21.69 -15.27 -11.90
C SER A 233 -22.10 -16.56 -11.17
N ASP A 234 -21.14 -17.41 -10.78
CA ASP A 234 -21.38 -18.70 -10.11
C ASP A 234 -21.82 -18.60 -8.63
N ASP A 235 -22.21 -17.41 -8.14
CA ASP A 235 -22.60 -17.16 -6.74
C ASP A 235 -24.07 -16.69 -6.57
N ASP A 236 -24.91 -16.80 -7.62
CA ASP A 236 -26.36 -16.62 -7.50
C ASP A 236 -27.07 -17.96 -7.78
N ASP A 237 -27.35 -18.71 -6.71
CA ASP A 237 -28.31 -19.83 -6.68
C ASP A 237 -29.68 -19.32 -7.18
N SER A 238 -29.86 -19.36 -8.50
CA SER A 238 -31.16 -19.27 -9.14
C SER A 238 -31.28 -20.42 -10.13
N ASP A 239 -31.90 -21.49 -9.65
CA ASP A 239 -32.54 -22.52 -10.48
C ASP A 239 -33.48 -21.82 -11.47
N ASP A 240 -33.07 -21.65 -12.73
CA ASP A 240 -33.89 -21.90 -13.94
C ASP A 240 -33.12 -21.52 -15.23
N ASP A 241 -33.14 -22.45 -16.20
CA ASP A 241 -32.71 -22.39 -17.62
C ASP A 241 -31.27 -22.84 -18.01
N ASP A 242 -31.00 -24.13 -17.82
CA ASP A 242 -29.86 -24.91 -18.36
C ASP A 242 -29.92 -25.15 -19.90
N ASP A 243 -29.51 -24.19 -20.74
CA ASP A 243 -29.08 -24.54 -22.12
C ASP A 243 -28.09 -23.56 -22.80
N ASP A 244 -27.87 -22.34 -22.28
CA ASP A 244 -26.96 -21.35 -22.91
C ASP A 244 -25.56 -21.22 -22.23
N ASP A 245 -25.35 -21.74 -21.02
CA ASP A 245 -24.05 -21.67 -20.30
C ASP A 245 -23.05 -22.76 -20.71
N ALA A 246 -23.49 -23.75 -21.48
CA ALA A 246 -22.63 -24.87 -21.90
C ALA A 246 -21.61 -24.51 -22.99
N ASP A 247 -21.84 -23.43 -23.76
CA ASP A 247 -20.95 -23.02 -24.86
C ASP A 247 -19.87 -22.03 -24.38
N GLY A 248 -20.20 -21.16 -23.42
CA GLY A 248 -19.25 -20.27 -22.74
C GLY A 248 -18.17 -21.05 -22.00
N ASN A 249 -18.56 -22.01 -21.15
CA ASN A 249 -17.60 -22.84 -20.41
C ASN A 249 -16.71 -23.71 -21.32
N LYS A 250 -17.20 -24.12 -22.50
CA LYS A 250 -16.38 -24.83 -23.49
C LYS A 250 -15.36 -23.93 -24.16
N ALA A 251 -15.70 -22.68 -24.46
CA ALA A 251 -14.77 -21.72 -25.03
C ALA A 251 -13.63 -21.37 -24.06
N VAL A 252 -13.94 -21.20 -22.76
CA VAL A 252 -12.95 -20.98 -21.70
C VAL A 252 -12.03 -22.20 -21.55
N ALA A 253 -12.61 -23.41 -21.49
CA ALA A 253 -11.84 -24.64 -21.40
C ALA A 253 -10.93 -24.86 -22.62
N ALA A 254 -11.38 -24.50 -23.82
CA ALA A 254 -10.58 -24.56 -25.04
C ALA A 254 -9.42 -23.55 -25.04
N SER A 255 -9.65 -22.33 -24.56
CA SER A 255 -8.61 -21.31 -24.41
C SER A 255 -7.55 -21.73 -23.39
N LEU A 256 -7.97 -22.26 -22.23
CA LEU A 256 -7.05 -22.78 -21.21
C LEU A 256 -6.24 -23.98 -21.70
N ALA A 257 -6.84 -24.85 -22.52
CA ALA A 257 -6.12 -25.97 -23.13
C ALA A 257 -5.05 -25.50 -24.13
N LEU A 258 -5.34 -24.45 -24.93
CA LEU A 258 -4.38 -23.83 -25.84
C LEU A 258 -3.24 -23.19 -25.06
N LEU A 259 -3.56 -22.37 -24.04
CA LEU A 259 -2.59 -21.71 -23.17
C LEU A 259 -1.68 -22.73 -22.49
N ARG A 260 -2.24 -23.85 -22.00
CA ARG A 260 -1.47 -24.94 -21.45
C ARG A 260 -0.49 -25.54 -22.47
N ALA A 261 -0.95 -25.85 -23.67
CA ALA A 261 -0.09 -26.45 -24.70
C ALA A 261 1.07 -25.52 -25.06
N GLU A 262 0.81 -24.22 -25.24
CA GLU A 262 1.84 -23.24 -25.57
C GLU A 262 2.81 -23.00 -24.41
N ALA A 263 2.30 -22.91 -23.17
CA ALA A 263 3.14 -22.76 -21.98
C ALA A 263 4.09 -23.95 -21.81
N LEU A 264 3.62 -25.19 -22.02
CA LEU A 264 4.46 -26.39 -21.91
C LEU A 264 5.59 -26.40 -22.95
N ILE A 265 5.33 -25.99 -24.19
CA ILE A 265 6.39 -25.86 -25.22
C ILE A 265 7.49 -24.91 -24.73
N ARG A 266 7.10 -23.76 -24.16
CA ARG A 266 8.07 -22.80 -23.62
C ARG A 266 8.82 -23.33 -22.41
N PHE A 267 8.17 -24.10 -21.54
CA PHE A 267 8.83 -24.75 -20.40
C PHE A 267 9.83 -25.82 -20.86
N ASP A 268 9.56 -26.54 -21.95
CA ASP A 268 10.51 -27.48 -22.56
C ASP A 268 11.73 -26.76 -23.14
N ASP A 269 11.54 -25.61 -23.79
CA ASP A 269 12.65 -24.76 -24.25
C ASP A 269 13.50 -24.26 -23.07
N ILE A 270 12.84 -23.83 -21.98
CA ILE A 270 13.53 -23.43 -20.73
C ILE A 270 14.32 -24.61 -20.15
N ARG A 271 13.78 -25.84 -20.18
CA ARG A 271 14.47 -27.05 -19.71
C ARG A 271 15.76 -27.29 -20.50
N GLY A 272 15.72 -27.19 -21.83
CA GLY A 272 16.90 -27.34 -22.67
C GLY A 272 17.98 -26.28 -22.38
N HIS A 273 17.58 -25.02 -22.14
CA HIS A 273 18.51 -23.97 -21.73
C HIS A 273 19.06 -24.19 -20.31
N TYR A 274 18.25 -24.74 -19.40
CA TYR A 274 18.61 -25.01 -18.02
C TYR A 274 19.64 -26.14 -17.89
N GLU A 275 19.48 -27.22 -18.65
CA GLU A 275 20.48 -28.30 -18.71
C GLU A 275 21.85 -27.77 -19.17
N ALA A 276 21.87 -26.98 -20.26
CA ALA A 276 23.08 -26.33 -20.74
C ALA A 276 23.66 -25.30 -19.73
N MET A 277 22.81 -24.71 -18.89
CA MET A 277 23.23 -23.79 -17.82
C MET A 277 23.90 -24.54 -16.67
N ILE A 278 23.38 -25.70 -16.26
CA ILE A 278 24.00 -26.54 -15.22
C ILE A 278 25.35 -27.09 -15.70
N ASP A 279 25.42 -27.60 -16.94
CA ASP A 279 26.67 -28.12 -17.50
C ASP A 279 27.78 -27.04 -17.51
N ALA A 280 27.40 -25.80 -17.85
CA ALA A 280 28.32 -24.65 -17.82
C ALA A 280 28.72 -24.26 -16.38
N LEU A 281 27.80 -24.38 -15.42
CA LEU A 281 28.05 -24.12 -14.01
C LEU A 281 29.06 -25.11 -13.43
N GLU A 282 28.92 -26.40 -13.74
CA GLU A 282 29.85 -27.45 -13.31
C GLU A 282 31.25 -27.29 -13.93
N ALA A 283 31.32 -26.87 -15.21
CA ALA A 283 32.58 -26.73 -15.92
C ALA A 283 33.37 -25.47 -15.53
N ASN A 284 32.73 -24.30 -15.50
CA ASN A 284 33.41 -23.00 -15.45
C ASN A 284 32.92 -22.07 -14.32
N GLY A 285 31.90 -22.49 -13.55
CA GLY A 285 31.32 -21.72 -12.44
C GLY A 285 30.35 -20.61 -12.88
N SER A 286 29.70 -19.96 -11.90
CA SER A 286 28.60 -19.00 -12.11
C SER A 286 29.00 -17.70 -12.84
N GLN A 287 30.29 -17.43 -12.95
CA GLN A 287 30.82 -16.19 -13.53
C GLN A 287 31.12 -16.31 -15.03
N ASP A 288 30.99 -17.50 -15.62
CA ASP A 288 31.27 -17.71 -17.03
C ASP A 288 30.28 -16.97 -17.94
N LYS A 289 30.77 -16.54 -19.10
CA LYS A 289 29.94 -15.86 -20.12
C LYS A 289 28.88 -16.79 -20.70
N THR A 290 29.19 -18.09 -20.81
CA THR A 290 28.26 -19.09 -21.32
C THR A 290 27.08 -19.28 -20.36
N TYR A 291 27.36 -19.44 -19.06
CA TYR A 291 26.36 -19.49 -17.99
C TYR A 291 25.45 -18.26 -18.02
N ARG A 292 26.04 -17.05 -18.02
CA ARG A 292 25.27 -15.80 -18.07
C ARG A 292 24.42 -15.65 -19.33
N ALA A 293 24.92 -16.11 -20.48
CA ALA A 293 24.17 -16.06 -21.72
C ALA A 293 22.96 -17.00 -21.69
N GLN A 294 23.10 -18.22 -21.15
CA GLN A 294 21.98 -19.14 -20.99
C GLN A 294 20.99 -18.64 -19.93
N GLN A 295 21.48 -18.14 -18.79
CA GLN A 295 20.66 -17.50 -17.77
C GLN A 295 19.85 -16.34 -18.34
N GLN A 296 20.45 -15.49 -19.18
CA GLN A 296 19.75 -14.39 -19.81
C GLN A 296 18.65 -14.88 -20.76
N LYS A 297 18.91 -15.93 -21.55
CA LYS A 297 17.88 -16.55 -22.41
C LYS A 297 16.72 -17.13 -21.60
N ILE A 298 17.01 -17.83 -20.49
CA ILE A 298 15.98 -18.34 -19.58
C ILE A 298 15.16 -17.18 -19.01
N SER A 299 15.82 -16.12 -18.56
CA SER A 299 15.16 -14.92 -18.05
C SER A 299 14.25 -14.29 -19.11
N GLU A 300 14.72 -14.16 -20.36
CA GLU A 300 13.94 -13.64 -21.48
C GLU A 300 12.71 -14.50 -21.76
N GLN A 301 12.83 -15.84 -21.76
CA GLN A 301 11.69 -16.75 -21.93
C GLN A 301 10.69 -16.68 -20.78
N LEU A 302 11.17 -16.64 -19.53
CA LEU A 302 10.33 -16.50 -18.34
C LEU A 302 9.57 -15.16 -18.32
N LEU A 303 10.15 -14.10 -18.88
CA LEU A 303 9.49 -12.80 -19.00
C LEU A 303 8.36 -12.77 -20.02
N LEU A 304 8.34 -13.71 -20.96
CA LEU A 304 7.22 -13.88 -21.88
C LEU A 304 6.04 -14.60 -21.22
N ILE A 305 6.26 -15.29 -20.10
CA ILE A 305 5.22 -15.98 -19.36
C ILE A 305 4.70 -15.05 -18.26
N ARG A 306 3.40 -14.78 -18.26
CA ARG A 306 2.75 -14.04 -17.18
C ARG A 306 2.35 -15.03 -16.10
N PHE A 307 3.16 -15.07 -15.04
CA PHE A 307 2.87 -15.87 -13.86
C PHE A 307 1.79 -15.22 -13.00
N THR A 308 0.96 -16.06 -12.38
CA THR A 308 -0.02 -15.62 -11.37
C THR A 308 0.71 -15.02 -10.17
N ALA A 309 0.16 -13.97 -9.55
CA ALA A 309 0.78 -13.31 -8.39
C ALA A 309 1.12 -14.29 -7.25
N LYS A 310 0.24 -15.27 -7.01
CA LYS A 310 0.46 -16.35 -6.02
C LYS A 310 1.68 -17.21 -6.34
N ALA A 311 1.92 -17.52 -7.61
CA ALA A 311 3.07 -18.32 -8.02
C ALA A 311 4.38 -17.54 -7.81
N ILE A 312 4.40 -16.26 -8.21
CA ILE A 312 5.56 -15.38 -7.98
C ILE A 312 5.85 -15.24 -6.48
N GLU A 313 4.83 -15.02 -5.65
CA GLU A 313 4.98 -14.90 -4.19
C GLU A 313 5.57 -16.17 -3.57
N ARG A 314 5.07 -17.36 -3.96
CA ARG A 314 5.63 -18.64 -3.49
C ARG A 314 7.11 -18.80 -3.84
N LEU A 315 7.49 -18.48 -5.08
CA LEU A 315 8.89 -18.55 -5.53
C LEU A 315 9.77 -17.52 -4.79
N CYS A 316 9.26 -16.31 -4.56
CA CYS A 316 9.96 -15.29 -3.76
C CYS A 316 10.16 -15.74 -2.31
N ASP A 317 9.16 -16.38 -1.71
CA ASP A 317 9.25 -16.90 -0.35
C ASP A 317 10.25 -18.05 -0.23
N SER A 318 10.35 -18.91 -1.25
CA SER A 318 11.39 -19.95 -1.36
C SER A 318 12.80 -19.35 -1.28
N VAL A 319 13.09 -18.30 -2.08
CA VAL A 319 14.37 -17.58 -2.04
C VAL A 319 14.61 -16.91 -0.68
N ARG A 320 13.57 -16.27 -0.12
CA ARG A 320 13.64 -15.62 1.19
C ARG A 320 13.97 -16.62 2.29
N HIS A 321 13.35 -17.80 2.25
CA HIS A 321 13.60 -18.87 3.20
C HIS A 321 15.04 -19.39 3.11
N MET A 322 15.57 -19.59 1.90
CA MET A 322 16.98 -19.97 1.71
C MET A 322 17.94 -18.92 2.32
N VAL A 323 17.67 -17.63 2.13
CA VAL A 323 18.50 -16.56 2.69
C VAL A 323 18.36 -16.47 4.21
N GLU A 324 17.17 -16.70 4.77
CA GLU A 324 16.99 -16.71 6.22
C GLU A 324 17.69 -17.92 6.85
N GLN A 325 17.73 -19.08 6.19
CA GLN A 325 18.55 -20.22 6.60
C GLN A 325 20.03 -19.84 6.68
N VAL A 326 20.58 -19.22 5.61
CA VAL A 326 21.96 -18.70 5.61
C VAL A 326 22.17 -17.75 6.80
N ARG A 327 21.31 -16.74 6.95
CA ARG A 327 21.42 -15.75 8.03
C ARG A 327 21.31 -16.36 9.42
N SER A 328 20.51 -17.42 9.59
CA SER A 328 20.39 -18.15 10.86
C SER A 328 21.73 -18.76 11.26
N HIS A 329 22.38 -19.49 10.34
CA HIS A 329 23.72 -20.04 10.55
C HIS A 329 24.77 -18.94 10.80
N GLU A 330 24.72 -17.82 10.06
CA GLU A 330 25.61 -16.68 10.31
C GLU A 330 25.41 -16.05 11.69
N ARG A 331 24.16 -15.93 12.16
CA ARG A 331 23.85 -15.43 13.51
C ARG A 331 24.38 -16.39 14.58
N GLN A 332 24.28 -17.71 14.36
CA GLN A 332 24.83 -18.70 15.28
C GLN A 332 26.36 -18.62 15.35
N ILE A 333 27.04 -18.51 14.19
CA ILE A 333 28.50 -18.31 14.15
C ILE A 333 28.89 -17.00 14.83
N LEU A 334 28.13 -15.92 14.64
CA LEU A 334 28.33 -14.65 15.32
C LEU A 334 28.22 -14.82 16.84
N GLN A 335 27.17 -15.47 17.35
CA GLN A 335 26.97 -15.71 18.79
C GLN A 335 28.10 -16.55 19.38
N LEU A 336 28.54 -17.60 18.68
CA LEU A 336 29.67 -18.43 19.11
C LEU A 336 30.99 -17.63 19.17
N CYS A 337 31.26 -16.80 18.16
CA CYS A 337 32.50 -16.02 18.08
C CYS A 337 32.51 -14.81 19.03
N VAL A 338 31.41 -14.09 19.14
CA VAL A 338 31.32 -12.83 19.91
C VAL A 338 31.00 -13.10 21.36
N ASP A 339 29.90 -13.81 21.65
CA ASP A 339 29.40 -13.95 23.02
C ASP A 339 30.21 -14.99 23.81
N ARG A 340 30.60 -16.10 23.16
CA ARG A 340 31.28 -17.21 23.83
C ARG A 340 32.81 -17.13 23.73
N ALA A 341 33.36 -16.66 22.62
CA ALA A 341 34.81 -16.52 22.43
C ALA A 341 35.35 -15.10 22.70
N GLY A 342 34.49 -14.10 22.88
CA GLY A 342 34.89 -12.73 23.22
C GLY A 342 35.48 -11.93 22.06
N MET A 343 35.23 -12.33 20.80
CA MET A 343 35.65 -11.54 19.64
C MET A 343 34.84 -10.23 19.56
N PRO A 344 35.48 -9.06 19.32
CA PRO A 344 34.74 -7.83 19.09
C PRO A 344 33.80 -7.93 17.87
N ARG A 345 32.51 -7.62 18.08
CA ARG A 345 31.48 -7.66 17.02
C ARG A 345 31.85 -6.84 15.78
N THR A 346 32.50 -5.69 15.96
CA THR A 346 32.94 -4.82 14.87
C THR A 346 34.04 -5.44 14.00
N HIS A 347 34.88 -6.30 14.58
CA HIS A 347 35.90 -7.05 13.85
C HIS A 347 35.24 -8.18 13.05
N PHE A 348 34.34 -8.95 13.67
CA PHE A 348 33.63 -10.04 13.00
C PHE A 348 32.90 -9.56 11.74
N ILE A 349 32.12 -8.47 11.84
CA ILE A 349 31.35 -7.91 10.71
C ILE A 349 32.25 -7.48 9.54
N LYS A 350 33.52 -7.15 9.79
CA LYS A 350 34.47 -6.74 8.74
C LYS A 350 35.15 -7.93 8.06
N VAL A 351 35.44 -8.99 8.81
CA VAL A 351 36.31 -10.08 8.33
C VAL A 351 35.52 -11.31 7.87
N PHE A 352 34.35 -11.56 8.47
CA PHE A 352 33.54 -12.75 8.19
C PHE A 352 32.84 -12.73 6.82
N PRO A 353 32.27 -11.61 6.33
CA PRO A 353 31.63 -11.59 5.01
C PRO A 353 32.60 -11.99 3.89
N GLY A 354 32.24 -13.01 3.12
CA GLY A 354 33.08 -13.58 2.06
C GLY A 354 34.04 -14.70 2.52
N GLN A 355 34.07 -15.04 3.81
CA GLN A 355 34.76 -16.22 4.35
C GLN A 355 33.79 -17.31 4.81
N GLU A 356 32.51 -17.20 4.40
CA GLU A 356 31.40 -18.06 4.84
C GLU A 356 31.67 -19.54 4.53
N ALA A 357 32.22 -19.85 3.35
CA ALA A 357 32.59 -21.20 2.93
C ALA A 357 34.06 -21.59 3.24
N ASN A 358 34.84 -20.71 3.88
CA ASN A 358 36.25 -20.97 4.15
C ASN A 358 36.46 -21.58 5.55
N LEU A 359 36.69 -22.89 5.60
CA LEU A 359 36.97 -23.63 6.83
C LEU A 359 38.32 -23.26 7.48
N ASP A 360 39.24 -22.67 6.72
CA ASP A 360 40.56 -22.26 7.24
C ASP A 360 40.57 -20.84 7.81
N TRP A 361 39.50 -20.06 7.61
CA TRP A 361 39.41 -18.71 8.15
C TRP A 361 39.55 -18.70 9.67
N LEU A 362 38.86 -19.61 10.37
CA LEU A 362 38.89 -19.68 11.82
C LEU A 362 40.28 -20.07 12.33
N LYS A 363 40.97 -21.00 11.64
CA LYS A 363 42.35 -21.38 11.96
C LYS A 363 43.31 -20.20 11.82
N LYS A 364 43.15 -19.38 10.78
CA LYS A 364 43.94 -18.16 10.59
C LYS A 364 43.71 -17.15 11.72
N GLU A 365 42.48 -16.95 12.15
CA GLU A 365 42.20 -16.05 13.27
C GLU A 365 42.71 -16.57 14.62
N ILE A 366 42.67 -17.89 14.85
CA ILE A 366 43.30 -18.51 16.03
C ILE A 366 44.82 -18.28 16.00
N SER A 367 45.46 -18.44 14.83
CA SER A 367 46.91 -18.22 14.66
C SER A 367 47.34 -16.76 14.85
N SER A 368 46.41 -15.81 14.80
CA SER A 368 46.71 -14.38 15.04
C SER A 368 47.07 -14.06 16.50
N GLY A 369 46.85 -15.01 17.42
CA GLY A 369 47.31 -14.92 18.82
C GLY A 369 46.66 -13.82 19.65
N LYS A 370 45.53 -13.25 19.20
CA LYS A 370 44.79 -12.21 19.92
C LYS A 370 44.10 -12.78 21.17
N ALA A 371 43.66 -11.92 22.08
CA ALA A 371 43.05 -12.32 23.37
C ALA A 371 41.85 -13.28 23.25
N TYR A 372 41.11 -13.25 22.13
CA TYR A 372 39.98 -14.14 21.87
C TYR A 372 40.37 -15.49 21.24
N ALA A 373 41.64 -15.72 20.90
CA ALA A 373 42.09 -16.94 20.23
C ALA A 373 41.85 -18.20 21.08
N GLU A 374 42.03 -18.11 22.40
CA GLU A 374 41.74 -19.21 23.33
C GLU A 374 40.25 -19.55 23.38
N GLY A 375 39.39 -18.53 23.39
CA GLY A 375 37.95 -18.68 23.29
C GLY A 375 37.53 -19.34 21.98
N LEU A 376 38.12 -18.90 20.86
CA LEU A 376 37.86 -19.45 19.53
C LEU A 376 38.26 -20.93 19.41
N MET A 377 39.37 -21.34 20.03
CA MET A 377 39.78 -22.76 20.04
C MET A 377 38.73 -23.66 20.70
N ARG A 378 38.04 -23.18 21.75
CA ARG A 378 37.00 -23.96 22.45
C ARG A 378 35.72 -24.09 21.62
N VAL A 379 35.35 -23.06 20.87
CA VAL A 379 34.14 -23.07 20.02
C VAL A 379 34.41 -23.57 18.59
N HIS A 380 35.67 -23.84 18.24
CA HIS A 380 36.09 -24.23 16.91
C HIS A 380 35.28 -25.39 16.29
N PRO A 381 35.02 -26.51 17.00
CA PRO A 381 34.23 -27.60 16.42
C PRO A 381 32.79 -27.17 16.07
N ALA A 382 32.16 -26.35 16.92
CA ALA A 382 30.80 -25.86 16.70
C ALA A 382 30.73 -24.88 15.53
N VAL A 383 31.72 -24.00 15.37
CA VAL A 383 31.77 -23.08 14.23
C VAL A 383 32.02 -23.85 12.93
N LEU A 384 32.89 -24.87 12.95
CA LEU A 384 33.09 -25.73 11.77
C LEU A 384 31.82 -26.47 11.36
N GLU A 385 31.04 -26.98 12.32
CA GLU A 385 29.75 -27.62 12.05
C GLU A 385 28.79 -26.66 11.33
N GLU A 386 28.68 -25.40 11.80
CA GLU A 386 27.85 -24.39 11.17
C GLU A 386 28.37 -23.96 9.79
N GLN A 387 29.70 -23.87 9.61
CA GLN A 387 30.29 -23.62 8.28
C GLN A 387 30.06 -24.80 7.32
N GLN A 388 30.09 -26.04 7.80
CA GLN A 388 29.77 -27.23 7.01
C GLN A 388 28.32 -27.18 6.51
N LYS A 389 27.37 -26.84 7.39
CA LYS A 389 25.95 -26.63 7.02
C LYS A 389 25.78 -25.52 5.99
N LEU A 390 26.56 -24.45 6.09
CA LEU A 390 26.57 -23.37 5.08
C LEU A 390 27.10 -23.86 3.73
N ILE A 391 28.12 -24.72 3.70
CA ILE A 391 28.66 -25.31 2.47
C ILE A 391 27.64 -26.26 1.84
N GLU A 392 27.02 -27.14 2.63
CA GLU A 392 25.95 -28.04 2.17
C GLU A 392 24.77 -27.24 1.59
N LEU A 393 24.41 -26.13 2.23
CA LEU A 393 23.38 -25.22 1.74
C LEU A 393 23.81 -24.55 0.42
N GLN A 394 25.08 -24.15 0.30
CA GLN A 394 25.63 -23.57 -0.93
C GLN A 394 25.60 -24.58 -2.08
N GLU A 395 25.97 -25.84 -1.83
CA GLU A 395 25.94 -26.93 -2.80
C GLU A 395 24.51 -27.22 -3.26
N ARG A 396 23.55 -27.26 -2.33
CA ARG A 396 22.12 -27.45 -2.67
C ARG A 396 21.57 -26.33 -3.55
N ILE A 397 22.04 -25.10 -3.34
CA ILE A 397 21.57 -23.91 -4.09
C ILE A 397 22.27 -23.79 -5.45
N GLY A 398 23.49 -24.31 -5.57
CA GLY A 398 24.31 -24.22 -6.79
C GLY A 398 24.91 -22.83 -7.03
N LEU A 399 24.85 -21.91 -6.06
CA LEU A 399 25.39 -20.55 -6.18
C LEU A 399 26.15 -20.15 -4.92
N PRO A 400 27.18 -19.27 -5.04
CA PRO A 400 27.80 -18.65 -3.89
C PRO A 400 26.79 -17.91 -3.00
N LEU A 401 26.90 -18.06 -1.68
CA LEU A 401 25.96 -17.46 -0.71
C LEU A 401 25.87 -15.92 -0.83
N LYS A 402 26.95 -15.27 -1.25
CA LYS A 402 26.96 -13.83 -1.54
C LYS A 402 26.02 -13.48 -2.70
N GLU A 403 26.06 -14.25 -3.78
CA GLU A 403 25.21 -14.02 -4.97
C GLU A 403 23.74 -14.23 -4.61
N LEU A 404 23.42 -15.26 -3.82
CA LEU A 404 22.07 -15.48 -3.30
C LEU A 404 21.54 -14.28 -2.50
N LYS A 405 22.37 -13.71 -1.61
CA LYS A 405 21.99 -12.51 -0.84
C LYS A 405 21.76 -11.29 -1.74
N ASP A 406 22.59 -11.13 -2.78
CA ASP A 406 22.46 -10.04 -3.75
C ASP A 406 21.17 -10.19 -4.59
N ILE A 407 20.85 -11.42 -5.03
CA ILE A 407 19.59 -11.76 -5.71
C ILE A 407 18.39 -11.42 -4.82
N ASN A 408 18.38 -11.87 -3.57
CA ASN A 408 17.29 -11.59 -2.64
C ASN A 408 17.14 -10.09 -2.34
N LYS A 409 18.24 -9.33 -2.33
CA LYS A 409 18.20 -7.87 -2.21
C LYS A 409 17.52 -7.23 -3.42
N GLN A 410 17.89 -7.64 -4.64
CA GLN A 410 17.26 -7.15 -5.87
C GLN A 410 15.76 -7.50 -5.90
N MET A 411 15.41 -8.75 -5.59
CA MET A 411 14.03 -9.22 -5.46
C MET A 411 13.24 -8.38 -4.45
N SER A 412 13.76 -8.17 -3.24
CA SER A 412 13.12 -7.38 -2.19
C SER A 412 12.89 -5.92 -2.61
N THR A 413 13.80 -5.33 -3.40
CA THR A 413 13.60 -3.98 -3.95
C THR A 413 12.51 -3.92 -5.01
N GLY A 414 12.42 -4.94 -5.89
CA GLY A 414 11.33 -5.07 -6.86
C GLY A 414 9.97 -5.23 -6.18
N GLU A 415 9.90 -6.11 -5.19
CA GLU A 415 8.71 -6.37 -4.38
C GLU A 415 8.25 -5.10 -3.62
N ALA A 416 9.19 -4.35 -3.04
CA ALA A 416 8.88 -3.09 -2.38
C ALA A 416 8.31 -2.03 -3.34
N LYS A 417 8.85 -1.96 -4.57
CA LYS A 417 8.34 -1.04 -5.62
C LYS A 417 6.93 -1.44 -6.06
N ALA A 418 6.70 -2.73 -6.32
CA ALA A 418 5.39 -3.27 -6.69
C ALA A 418 4.35 -3.04 -5.58
N ARG A 419 4.67 -3.41 -4.33
CA ARG A 419 3.77 -3.26 -3.18
C ARG A 419 3.41 -1.79 -2.91
N ARG A 420 4.36 -0.88 -3.09
CA ARG A 420 4.10 0.56 -2.95
C ARG A 420 3.13 1.06 -4.02
N ALA A 421 3.33 0.64 -5.27
CA ALA A 421 2.44 1.00 -6.37
C ALA A 421 1.02 0.40 -6.20
N LYS A 422 0.91 -0.86 -5.78
CA LYS A 422 -0.39 -1.49 -5.44
C LYS A 422 -1.12 -0.74 -4.33
N ARG A 423 -0.41 -0.34 -3.28
CA ARG A 423 -0.99 0.47 -2.18
C ARG A 423 -1.49 1.82 -2.70
N GLU A 424 -0.67 2.51 -3.48
CA GLU A 424 -1.03 3.80 -4.10
C GLU A 424 -2.29 3.69 -4.97
N MET A 425 -2.40 2.61 -5.77
CA MET A 425 -3.60 2.33 -6.57
C MET A 425 -4.84 2.05 -5.73
N THR A 426 -4.68 1.28 -4.65
CA THR A 426 -5.79 0.92 -3.74
C THR A 426 -6.28 2.16 -3.00
N GLU A 427 -5.37 2.96 -2.45
CA GLU A 427 -5.67 4.20 -1.73
C GLU A 427 -6.44 5.20 -2.59
N ALA A 428 -6.05 5.35 -3.86
CA ALA A 428 -6.74 6.23 -4.79
C ALA A 428 -8.18 5.79 -5.12
N ASN A 429 -8.45 4.48 -5.03
CA ASN A 429 -9.73 3.86 -5.37
C ASN A 429 -10.65 3.57 -4.17
N LEU A 430 -10.27 3.93 -2.94
CA LEU A 430 -11.09 3.72 -1.74
C LEU A 430 -12.49 4.38 -1.84
N ARG A 431 -12.61 5.51 -2.56
CA ARG A 431 -13.90 6.19 -2.79
C ARG A 431 -14.89 5.34 -3.57
N LEU A 432 -14.41 4.52 -4.51
CA LEU A 432 -15.24 3.60 -5.29
C LEU A 432 -15.89 2.58 -4.36
N VAL A 433 -15.11 1.97 -3.47
CA VAL A 433 -15.59 0.99 -2.48
C VAL A 433 -16.72 1.56 -1.64
N ILE A 434 -16.54 2.77 -1.11
CA ILE A 434 -17.58 3.44 -0.32
C ILE A 434 -18.85 3.68 -1.15
N SER A 435 -18.72 4.12 -2.40
CA SER A 435 -19.86 4.37 -3.28
C SER A 435 -20.68 3.10 -3.56
N ILE A 436 -20.01 1.95 -3.62
CA ILE A 436 -20.63 0.63 -3.79
C ILE A 436 -21.24 0.18 -2.47
N ALA A 437 -20.48 0.20 -1.36
CA ALA A 437 -20.91 -0.22 -0.03
C ALA A 437 -22.17 0.53 0.46
N LYS A 438 -22.31 1.81 0.11
CA LYS A 438 -23.52 2.62 0.42
C LYS A 438 -24.82 2.00 -0.10
N LYS A 439 -24.78 1.20 -1.18
CA LYS A 439 -25.97 0.53 -1.73
C LYS A 439 -26.41 -0.68 -0.89
N TYR A 440 -25.56 -1.17 0.01
CA TYR A 440 -25.75 -2.41 0.76
C TYR A 440 -25.94 -2.20 2.28
N THR A 441 -25.99 -0.95 2.76
CA THR A 441 -26.06 -0.61 4.20
C THR A 441 -27.24 -1.23 4.95
N ASN A 442 -28.36 -1.49 4.26
CA ASN A 442 -29.60 -1.95 4.88
C ASN A 442 -29.77 -3.48 4.82
N ARG A 443 -28.70 -4.24 4.53
CA ARG A 443 -28.75 -5.70 4.38
C ARG A 443 -28.25 -6.48 5.61
N GLY A 444 -28.20 -5.85 6.78
CA GLY A 444 -27.93 -6.51 8.06
C GLY A 444 -26.45 -6.56 8.48
N LEU A 445 -25.53 -6.00 7.70
CA LEU A 445 -24.11 -5.86 8.04
C LEU A 445 -23.77 -4.39 8.35
N GLN A 446 -22.83 -4.14 9.26
CA GLN A 446 -22.41 -2.78 9.59
C GLN A 446 -21.70 -2.14 8.38
N PHE A 447 -21.88 -0.83 8.20
CA PHE A 447 -21.28 -0.12 7.06
C PHE A 447 -19.75 -0.22 7.00
N LEU A 448 -19.08 -0.27 8.17
CA LEU A 448 -17.63 -0.47 8.24
C LEU A 448 -17.22 -1.85 7.71
N ASP A 449 -17.96 -2.90 8.05
CA ASP A 449 -17.66 -4.26 7.60
C ASP A 449 -17.82 -4.37 6.08
N LEU A 450 -18.88 -3.76 5.52
CA LEU A 450 -19.09 -3.67 4.07
C LEU A 450 -17.92 -2.95 3.36
N ILE A 451 -17.38 -1.89 3.97
CA ILE A 451 -16.21 -1.19 3.45
C ILE A 451 -14.97 -2.09 3.52
N GLN A 452 -14.76 -2.83 4.62
CA GLN A 452 -13.62 -3.73 4.75
C GLN A 452 -13.65 -4.86 3.70
N GLU A 453 -14.80 -5.52 3.54
CA GLU A 453 -14.97 -6.54 2.50
C GLU A 453 -14.75 -5.96 1.09
N GLY A 454 -15.30 -4.77 0.83
CA GLY A 454 -15.08 -4.08 -0.44
C GLY A 454 -13.63 -3.68 -0.67
N ASN A 455 -12.89 -3.29 0.37
CA ASN A 455 -11.46 -2.99 0.29
C ASN A 455 -10.62 -4.25 -0.01
N ILE A 456 -10.98 -5.40 0.58
CA ILE A 456 -10.35 -6.69 0.26
C ILE A 456 -10.63 -7.07 -1.21
N GLY A 457 -11.86 -6.88 -1.67
CA GLY A 457 -12.22 -7.06 -3.08
C GLY A 457 -11.42 -6.15 -4.01
N LEU A 458 -11.28 -4.87 -3.66
CA LEU A 458 -10.46 -3.91 -4.41
C LEU A 458 -8.99 -4.33 -4.48
N MET A 459 -8.41 -4.80 -3.37
CA MET A 459 -7.02 -5.29 -3.37
C MET A 459 -6.84 -6.47 -4.35
N LYS A 460 -7.78 -7.42 -4.37
CA LYS A 460 -7.76 -8.53 -5.33
C LYS A 460 -7.93 -8.04 -6.78
N ALA A 461 -8.78 -7.04 -7.00
CA ALA A 461 -9.00 -6.46 -8.33
C ALA A 461 -7.74 -5.73 -8.83
N VAL A 462 -7.03 -5.01 -7.95
CA VAL A 462 -5.75 -4.35 -8.27
C VAL A 462 -4.68 -5.37 -8.66
N ASP A 463 -4.66 -6.55 -8.01
CA ASP A 463 -3.72 -7.62 -8.37
C ASP A 463 -3.96 -8.20 -9.76
N LYS A 464 -5.21 -8.18 -10.23
CA LYS A 464 -5.64 -8.67 -11.56
C LYS A 464 -5.83 -7.56 -12.60
N PHE A 465 -5.49 -6.31 -12.28
CA PHE A 465 -5.81 -5.19 -13.15
C PHE A 465 -4.93 -5.18 -14.41
N GLU A 466 -5.59 -5.27 -15.57
CA GLU A 466 -4.92 -5.23 -16.88
C GLU A 466 -5.21 -3.92 -17.61
N TYR A 467 -4.26 -2.98 -17.62
CA TYR A 467 -4.44 -1.72 -18.35
C TYR A 467 -4.51 -1.91 -19.88
N ARG A 468 -4.03 -3.04 -20.39
CA ARG A 468 -4.00 -3.37 -21.83
C ARG A 468 -5.37 -3.76 -22.38
N ARG A 469 -6.33 -4.14 -21.52
CA ARG A 469 -7.72 -4.42 -21.90
C ARG A 469 -8.47 -3.16 -22.39
N GLY A 470 -7.98 -1.96 -22.06
CA GLY A 470 -8.47 -0.71 -22.64
C GLY A 470 -9.83 -0.20 -22.10
N TYR A 471 -10.35 -0.81 -21.03
CA TYR A 471 -11.58 -0.38 -20.35
C TYR A 471 -11.46 1.01 -19.69
#